data_AF-A0A1E7HZZ6-F1
#
_entry.id   AF-A0A1E7HZZ6-F1
#
_cell.length_a   1.000
_cell.length_b   1.000
_cell.length_c   1.000
_cell.angle_alpha   90.00
_cell.angle_beta   90.00
_cell.angle_gamma   90.00
#
_symmetry.space_group_name_H-M   'P 1'
#
loop_
_entity.id
_entity.type
_entity.pdbx_description
1 polymer ?
#
loop_
_entity_poly.entity_id
_entity_poly.type
_entity_poly.pdbx_seq_one_letter_code
_entity_poly.pdbx_strand_id
1 'polypeptide(L)'
;MKYICEKNCFVRNPQGVFQRFNVGDEVDFGDTENVSDHFKREDGGDSSNEDGADKKGSKSEREELKGKLKKLGATFSPKDSLPKLRTLLKEACAD
;
A
#
# COMPACT_ATOMS: atom_id res chain seq x y z
N MET A 1 -5.09 -21.65 6.54
CA MET A 1 -3.83 -20.90 6.28
C MET A 1 -4.21 -19.44 6.09
N LYS A 2 -3.52 -18.53 6.79
CA LYS A 2 -3.84 -17.11 6.76
C LYS A 2 -3.18 -16.39 5.58
N TYR A 3 -3.93 -15.47 4.99
CA TYR A 3 -3.49 -14.60 3.93
C TYR A 3 -3.86 -13.14 4.23
N ILE A 4 -3.00 -12.22 3.84
CA ILE A 4 -3.19 -10.79 4.00
C ILE A 4 -3.49 -10.18 2.64
N CYS A 5 -4.56 -9.40 2.55
CA CYS A 5 -4.88 -8.67 1.34
C CYS A 5 -3.89 -7.51 1.13
N GLU A 6 -3.26 -7.45 -0.03
CA GLU A 6 -2.24 -6.42 -0.34
C GLU A 6 -2.81 -5.21 -1.10
N LYS A 7 -4.09 -5.23 -1.46
CA LYS A 7 -4.78 -4.13 -2.15
C LYS A 7 -6.24 -4.03 -1.71
N ASN A 8 -6.83 -2.84 -1.77
CA ASN A 8 -8.28 -2.72 -1.55
C ASN A 8 -9.04 -3.39 -2.71
N CYS A 9 -9.77 -4.46 -2.43
CA CYS A 9 -10.47 -5.25 -3.45
C CYS A 9 -11.86 -5.69 -2.98
N PHE A 10 -12.67 -6.14 -3.94
CA PHE A 10 -13.98 -6.72 -3.69
C PHE A 10 -14.04 -8.08 -4.35
N VAL A 11 -13.91 -9.14 -3.57
CA VAL A 11 -13.77 -10.52 -4.06
C VAL A 11 -14.51 -11.49 -3.15
N ARG A 12 -14.70 -12.73 -3.60
CA ARG A 12 -15.34 -13.75 -2.78
C ARG A 12 -14.40 -14.20 -1.66
N ASN A 13 -14.93 -14.20 -0.45
CA ASN A 13 -14.28 -14.80 0.71
C ASN A 13 -14.35 -16.35 0.60
N PRO A 14 -13.66 -17.08 1.48
CA PRO A 14 -13.68 -18.54 1.51
C PRO A 14 -15.08 -19.15 1.72
N GLN A 15 -16.02 -18.38 2.26
CA GLN A 15 -17.43 -18.77 2.43
C GLN A 15 -18.26 -18.56 1.15
N GLY A 16 -17.63 -18.11 0.05
CA GLY A 16 -18.28 -17.84 -1.24
C GLY A 16 -19.01 -16.50 -1.31
N VAL A 17 -18.89 -15.64 -0.29
CA VAL A 17 -19.58 -14.35 -0.20
C VAL A 17 -18.67 -13.24 -0.69
N PHE A 18 -19.19 -12.34 -1.53
CA PHE A 18 -18.46 -11.15 -1.93
C PHE A 18 -18.27 -10.21 -0.73
N GLN A 19 -17.02 -9.96 -0.38
CA GLN A 19 -16.62 -9.11 0.73
C GLN A 19 -15.57 -8.11 0.25
N ARG A 20 -15.62 -6.91 0.82
CA ARG A 20 -14.57 -5.92 0.63
C ARG A 20 -13.42 -6.25 1.57
N PHE A 21 -12.23 -6.39 1.00
CA PHE A 21 -10.99 -6.52 1.77
C PHE A 21 -10.16 -5.27 1.56
N ASN A 22 -9.69 -4.69 2.65
CA ASN A 22 -8.74 -3.59 2.61
C ASN A 22 -7.32 -4.11 2.70
N VAL A 23 -6.36 -3.25 2.38
CA VAL A 23 -4.95 -3.58 2.59
C VAL A 23 -4.73 -3.91 4.07
N GLY A 24 -4.17 -5.09 4.34
CA GLY A 24 -3.92 -5.57 5.70
C GLY A 24 -5.04 -6.41 6.31
N ASP A 25 -6.19 -6.59 5.63
CA ASP A 25 -7.22 -7.53 6.10
C ASP A 25 -6.70 -8.97 6.02
N GLU A 26 -6.80 -9.69 7.13
CA GLU A 26 -6.46 -11.11 7.26
C GLU A 26 -7.63 -12.01 6.86
N VAL A 27 -7.35 -13.06 6.10
CA VAL A 27 -8.34 -14.04 5.64
C VAL A 27 -7.75 -15.43 5.73
N ASP A 28 -8.45 -16.35 6.39
CA ASP A 28 -8.06 -17.76 6.36
C ASP A 28 -8.76 -18.47 5.19
N PHE A 29 -8.00 -18.77 4.13
CA PHE A 29 -8.49 -19.52 2.98
C PHE A 29 -8.40 -21.04 3.17
N GLY A 30 -8.01 -21.55 4.34
CA GLY A 30 -7.79 -22.99 4.54
C GLY A 30 -6.75 -23.56 3.56
N ASP A 31 -7.05 -24.72 2.98
CA ASP A 31 -6.32 -25.39 1.89
C ASP A 31 -6.92 -25.07 0.50
N THR A 32 -7.65 -23.97 0.38
CA THR A 32 -8.29 -23.60 -0.89
C THR A 32 -7.22 -23.21 -1.91
N GLU A 33 -7.15 -23.91 -3.03
CA GLU A 33 -6.19 -23.62 -4.12
C GLU A 33 -6.49 -22.33 -4.89
N ASN A 34 -7.68 -21.74 -4.71
CA ASN A 34 -8.16 -20.60 -5.49
C ASN A 34 -8.06 -19.27 -4.72
N VAL A 35 -6.87 -19.00 -4.19
CA VAL A 35 -6.56 -17.71 -3.54
C VAL A 35 -6.19 -16.70 -4.62
N SER A 36 -6.85 -15.55 -4.61
CA SER A 36 -6.53 -14.51 -5.59
C SER A 36 -5.12 -13.95 -5.36
N ASP A 37 -4.40 -13.65 -6.45
CA ASP A 37 -2.99 -13.21 -6.50
C ASP A 37 -2.60 -12.05 -5.56
N HIS A 38 -3.59 -11.26 -5.10
CA HIS A 38 -3.39 -10.14 -4.19
C HIS A 38 -3.48 -10.49 -2.70
N PHE A 39 -3.63 -11.77 -2.36
CA PHE A 39 -3.60 -12.27 -0.99
C PHE A 39 -2.28 -12.99 -0.76
N LYS A 40 -1.49 -12.51 0.21
CA LYS A 40 -0.16 -13.03 0.52
C LYS A 40 -0.20 -13.86 1.80
N ARG A 41 0.40 -15.06 1.82
CA ARG A 41 0.43 -15.92 3.02
C ARG A 41 1.14 -15.22 4.19
N GLU A 42 0.54 -15.29 5.38
CA GLU A 42 1.08 -14.77 6.64
C GLU A 42 2.10 -15.73 7.29
N ASP A 43 2.70 -16.65 6.52
CA ASP A 43 3.66 -17.59 7.10
C ASP A 43 5.03 -16.92 7.21
N GLY A 44 5.48 -16.72 8.45
CA GLY A 44 6.77 -16.13 8.77
C GLY A 44 7.92 -17.01 8.30
N GLY A 45 8.54 -16.65 7.18
CA GLY A 45 9.71 -17.33 6.66
C GLY A 45 10.32 -16.57 5.50
N ASP A 46 11.43 -15.91 5.78
CA ASP A 46 12.29 -15.14 4.88
C ASP A 46 12.77 -15.94 3.65
N SER A 47 12.70 -15.33 2.45
CA SER A 47 13.60 -15.49 1.28
C SER A 47 12.93 -14.84 0.04
N SER A 48 13.34 -13.63 -0.39
CA SER A 48 14.42 -13.38 -1.38
C SER A 48 14.10 -14.04 -2.75
N ASN A 49 14.10 -13.39 -3.93
CA ASN A 49 14.75 -12.17 -4.39
C ASN A 49 14.12 -11.72 -5.74
N GLU A 50 14.16 -10.40 -6.01
CA GLU A 50 14.38 -9.77 -7.32
C GLU A 50 13.43 -10.06 -8.50
N ASP A 51 12.43 -9.19 -8.71
CA ASP A 51 12.46 -8.18 -9.80
C ASP A 51 11.32 -7.16 -9.62
N GLY A 52 11.63 -5.87 -9.59
CA GLY A 52 10.70 -4.80 -9.99
C GLY A 52 9.67 -4.27 -8.98
N ALA A 53 10.05 -3.17 -8.30
CA ALA A 53 9.20 -2.03 -7.93
C ALA A 53 8.18 -2.15 -6.76
N ASP A 54 8.52 -1.41 -5.70
CA ASP A 54 7.59 -0.59 -4.91
C ASP A 54 6.53 -1.30 -4.05
N LYS A 55 6.97 -1.98 -2.98
CA LYS A 55 6.12 -2.18 -1.78
C LYS A 55 6.81 -1.65 -0.54
N LYS A 56 7.00 -0.33 -0.54
CA LYS A 56 7.24 0.44 0.68
C LYS A 56 5.88 0.54 1.37
N GLY A 57 5.69 -0.28 2.41
CA GLY A 57 4.45 -0.33 3.19
C GLY A 57 3.87 1.05 3.41
N SER A 58 2.58 1.20 3.12
CA SER A 58 1.70 2.36 3.31
C SER A 58 2.37 3.52 4.06
N LYS A 59 3.24 4.26 3.37
CA LYS A 59 3.63 5.57 3.85
C LYS A 59 2.42 6.44 3.60
N SER A 60 1.74 6.86 4.67
CA SER A 60 0.62 7.81 4.58
C SER A 60 0.95 8.85 3.53
N GLU A 61 0.00 9.20 2.67
CA GLU A 61 0.17 10.17 1.57
C GLU A 61 1.05 11.39 1.94
N ARG A 62 0.95 11.83 3.20
CA ARG A 62 1.81 12.85 3.81
C ARG A 62 3.31 12.57 3.69
N GLU A 63 3.76 11.37 4.04
CA GLU A 63 5.16 10.95 3.99
C GLU A 63 5.68 10.86 2.56
N GLU A 64 4.82 10.46 1.61
CA GLU A 64 5.16 10.47 0.19
C GLU A 64 5.33 11.90 -0.33
N LEU A 65 4.38 12.79 -0.01
CA LEU A 65 4.45 14.21 -0.38
C LEU A 65 5.68 14.89 0.21
N LYS A 66 5.97 14.66 1.51
CA LYS A 66 7.18 15.17 2.16
C LYS A 66 8.45 14.64 1.49
N GLY A 67 8.47 13.37 1.10
CA GLY A 67 9.59 12.76 0.38
C GLY A 67 9.82 13.39 -0.99
N LYS A 68 8.76 13.62 -1.76
CA LYS A 68 8.81 14.28 -3.07
C LYS A 68 9.27 15.73 -2.95
N LEU A 69 8.69 16.50 -2.02
CA LEU A 69 9.09 17.89 -1.76
C LEU A 69 10.56 18.01 -1.34
N LYS A 70 11.04 17.10 -0.47
CA LYS A 70 12.45 17.06 -0.04
C LYS A 70 13.40 16.78 -1.21
N LYS A 71 13.03 15.89 -2.14
CA LYS A 71 13.82 15.61 -3.34
C LYS A 71 13.91 16.83 -4.28
N LEU A 72 12.85 17.63 -4.35
CA LEU A 72 12.79 18.85 -5.15
C LEU A 72 13.46 20.06 -4.47
N GLY A 73 14.00 19.91 -3.25
CA GLY A 73 14.56 21.02 -2.49
C GLY A 73 13.53 22.06 -2.04
N ALA A 74 12.23 21.74 -2.15
CA ALA A 74 11.16 22.63 -1.75
C ALA A 74 11.12 22.78 -0.22
N THR A 75 10.98 24.02 0.25
CA THR A 75 10.84 24.29 1.69
C THR A 75 9.40 24.02 2.13
N PHE A 76 9.21 23.11 3.07
CA PHE A 76 7.90 22.81 3.66
C PHE A 76 8.01 22.59 5.17
N SER A 77 6.93 22.85 5.90
CA SER A 77 6.84 22.58 7.33
C SER A 77 6.27 21.18 7.59
N PRO A 78 6.80 20.41 8.56
CA PRO A 78 6.26 19.10 8.91
C PRO A 78 4.82 19.17 9.44
N LYS A 79 4.37 20.36 9.87
CA LYS A 79 3.00 20.65 10.34
C LYS A 79 2.05 21.06 9.22
N ASP A 80 2.53 21.35 8.00
CA ASP A 80 1.67 21.76 6.90
C ASP A 80 0.64 20.69 6.55
N SER A 81 -0.60 21.14 6.27
CA SER A 81 -1.72 20.30 5.89
C SER A 81 -1.47 19.62 4.54
N LEU A 82 -2.04 18.42 4.34
CA LEU A 82 -1.98 17.68 3.07
C LEU A 82 -2.26 18.52 1.82
N PRO A 83 -3.35 19.32 1.74
CA PRO A 83 -3.61 20.13 0.55
C PRO A 83 -2.48 21.13 0.26
N LYS A 84 -1.87 21.70 1.30
CA LYS A 84 -0.76 22.64 1.14
C LYS A 84 0.51 21.95 0.66
N LEU A 85 0.82 20.76 1.16
CA LEU A 85 1.93 19.94 0.66
C LEU A 85 1.73 19.55 -0.82
N ARG A 86 0.49 19.27 -1.25
CA ARG A 86 0.18 18.99 -2.66
C ARG A 86 0.35 20.23 -3.56
N THR A 87 -0.04 21.41 -3.10
CA THR A 87 0.17 22.67 -3.83
C THR A 87 1.66 22.96 -4.01
N LEU A 88 2.43 22.91 -2.92
CA LEU A 88 3.89 23.11 -2.98
C LEU A 88 4.56 22.14 -3.93
N LEU A 89 4.08 20.89 -4.01
CA LEU A 89 4.62 19.90 -4.92
C LEU A 89 4.33 20.23 -6.38
N LYS A 90 3.13 20.76 -6.68
CA LYS A 90 2.78 21.22 -8.03
C LYS A 90 3.62 22.43 -8.43
N GLU A 91 3.79 23.41 -7.52
CA GLU A 91 4.61 24.59 -7.78
C GLU A 91 6.08 24.20 -8.03
N ALA A 92 6.62 23.28 -7.23
CA ALA A 92 7.99 22.78 -7.40
C ALA A 92 8.20 21.87 -8.63
N CYS A 93 7.13 21.40 -9.29
CA CYS A 93 7.17 20.61 -10.52
C CYS A 93 6.79 21.40 -11.77
N ALA A 94 6.34 22.65 -11.62
CA ALA A 94 5.88 23.49 -12.73
C ALA A 94 7.00 24.35 -13.35
N ASP A 95 8.25 24.14 -12.92
CA ASP A 95 9.46 24.80 -13.43
C ASP A 95 10.27 23.84 -14.33
#